data_AF-A0A959YC82-F1
#
_entry.id   AF-A0A959YC82-F1
#
_cell.length_a   1.000
_cell.length_b   1.000
_cell.length_c   1.000
_cell.angle_alpha   90.00
_cell.angle_beta   90.00
_cell.angle_gamma   90.00
#
_symmetry.space_group_name_H-M   'P 1'
#
loop_
_entity.id
_entity.type
_entity.pdbx_description
1 polymer ?
#
loop_
_entity_poly.entity_id
_entity_poly.type
_entity_poly.pdbx_seq_one_letter_code
_entity_poly.pdbx_strand_id
1 'polypeptide(L)'
;ADIFYRNVRSSGVVPQISAILGPCAGGAVYSPALTDFVLMTEGTSYMFVTGPNVVKTVTHEEVTSEELGGAMTHASKSGVAHFTAPNEIDAIAQLRRLVGYLPSNCEEDPPTLPFTPGDELRPELDTIIPENPNQPYDIREVLNAVIDPGSSMEVHAEFARNMVIGFARVAGRVVGCVANQPATLAGVLDIDASTKAARFVRFCDAFNIPLLVFVDVPGFLPGTDQEWNGIIGHGAKLLYAFSEATVPR
;
A
#
# COMPACT_ATOMS: atom_id res chain seq x y z
N ALA A 1 12.01 -13.89 -20.97
CA ALA A 1 11.17 -12.83 -21.57
C ALA A 1 9.68 -13.12 -21.41
N ASP A 2 9.23 -14.37 -21.65
CA ASP A 2 7.81 -14.74 -21.59
C ASP A 2 7.09 -14.46 -20.27
N ILE A 3 7.75 -14.60 -19.12
CA ILE A 3 7.10 -14.37 -17.82
C ILE A 3 6.67 -12.90 -17.64
N PHE A 4 7.51 -11.94 -18.04
CA PHE A 4 7.19 -10.51 -17.93
C PHE A 4 6.01 -10.14 -18.82
N TYR A 5 5.96 -10.69 -20.04
CA TYR A 5 4.82 -10.52 -20.92
C TYR A 5 3.53 -11.06 -20.28
N ARG A 6 3.57 -12.24 -19.65
CA ARG A 6 2.41 -12.82 -18.95
C ARG A 6 2.00 -11.99 -17.73
N ASN A 7 2.94 -11.43 -16.97
CA ASN A 7 2.60 -10.54 -15.86
C ASN A 7 1.80 -9.32 -16.34
N VAL A 8 2.27 -8.67 -17.41
CA VAL A 8 1.62 -7.50 -18.00
C VAL A 8 0.24 -7.86 -18.55
N ARG A 9 0.09 -8.99 -19.25
CA ARG A 9 -1.20 -9.44 -19.77
C ARG A 9 -2.22 -9.81 -18.69
N SER A 10 -1.77 -10.12 -17.48
CA SER A 10 -2.61 -10.52 -16.36
C SER A 10 -2.91 -9.38 -15.38
N SER A 11 -2.22 -8.24 -15.52
CA SER A 11 -2.38 -7.05 -14.67
C SER A 11 -3.79 -6.48 -14.81
N GLY A 12 -4.52 -6.36 -13.69
CA GLY A 12 -5.93 -5.96 -13.68
C GLY A 12 -6.91 -7.02 -14.20
N VAL A 13 -6.47 -8.26 -14.43
CA VAL A 13 -7.34 -9.37 -14.87
C VAL A 13 -7.46 -10.43 -13.77
N VAL A 14 -6.32 -10.85 -13.22
CA VAL A 14 -6.25 -11.76 -12.05
C VAL A 14 -5.28 -11.16 -11.03
N PRO A 15 -5.58 -11.24 -9.72
CA PRO A 15 -4.65 -10.73 -8.71
C PRO A 15 -3.33 -11.50 -8.74
N GLN A 16 -2.22 -10.77 -8.81
CA GLN A 16 -0.87 -11.30 -8.82
C GLN A 16 -0.15 -10.88 -7.54
N ILE A 17 0.27 -11.85 -6.73
CA ILE A 17 0.96 -11.60 -5.46
C ILE A 17 2.32 -12.29 -5.48
N SER A 18 3.37 -11.54 -5.16
CA SER A 18 4.74 -12.04 -5.04
C SER A 18 5.16 -12.15 -3.58
N ALA A 19 5.63 -13.33 -3.19
CA ALA A 19 6.24 -13.57 -1.88
C ALA A 19 7.74 -13.79 -2.05
N ILE A 20 8.55 -12.92 -1.44
CA ILE A 20 9.99 -12.98 -1.49
C ILE A 20 10.47 -13.57 -0.17
N LEU A 21 10.76 -14.87 -0.19
CA LEU A 21 11.15 -15.66 1.00
C LEU A 21 12.67 -15.93 1.02
N GLY A 22 13.44 -15.19 0.23
CA GLY A 22 14.86 -15.43 0.04
C GLY A 22 15.52 -14.44 -0.92
N PRO A 23 16.72 -14.75 -1.41
CA PRO A 23 17.45 -13.92 -2.38
C PRO A 23 16.71 -13.76 -3.71
N CYS A 24 16.52 -12.53 -4.18
CA CYS A 24 15.95 -12.23 -5.50
C CYS A 24 16.76 -11.12 -6.18
N ALA A 25 17.58 -11.46 -7.17
CA ALA A 25 18.54 -10.51 -7.76
C ALA A 25 18.50 -10.46 -9.29
N GLY A 26 18.95 -9.36 -9.88
CA GLY A 26 19.07 -9.20 -11.32
C GLY A 26 17.71 -9.20 -12.01
N GLY A 27 17.58 -9.92 -13.12
CA GLY A 27 16.34 -9.95 -13.89
C GLY A 27 15.13 -10.53 -13.13
N ALA A 28 15.35 -11.29 -12.06
CA ALA A 28 14.27 -11.91 -11.29
C ALA A 28 13.35 -10.87 -10.61
N VAL A 29 13.89 -9.71 -10.23
CA VAL A 29 13.13 -8.66 -9.52
C VAL A 29 12.04 -8.01 -10.38
N TYR A 30 12.17 -8.10 -11.71
CA TYR A 30 11.21 -7.46 -12.61
C TYR A 30 9.85 -8.18 -12.66
N SER A 31 9.77 -9.47 -12.33
CA SER A 31 8.46 -10.13 -12.24
C SER A 31 7.68 -9.64 -11.02
N PRO A 32 8.22 -9.66 -9.78
CA PRO A 32 7.57 -9.07 -8.62
C PRO A 32 7.23 -7.59 -8.78
N ALA A 33 8.09 -6.80 -9.43
CA ALA A 33 7.82 -5.39 -9.70
C ALA A 33 6.60 -5.15 -10.61
N LEU A 34 6.18 -6.16 -11.39
CA LEU A 34 5.01 -6.12 -12.26
C LEU A 34 3.75 -6.73 -11.61
N THR A 35 3.88 -7.39 -10.46
CA THR A 35 2.74 -7.95 -9.70
C THR A 35 2.10 -6.91 -8.78
N ASP A 36 0.87 -7.16 -8.33
CA ASP A 36 0.07 -6.17 -7.59
C ASP A 36 0.63 -5.92 -6.18
N PHE A 37 0.96 -6.98 -5.45
CA PHE A 37 1.52 -6.90 -4.10
C PHE A 37 2.82 -7.71 -3.97
N VAL A 38 3.76 -7.14 -3.23
CA VAL A 38 5.05 -7.77 -2.89
C VAL A 38 5.14 -7.87 -1.37
N LEU A 39 5.29 -9.08 -0.86
CA LEU A 39 5.55 -9.38 0.54
C LEU A 39 6.98 -9.90 0.68
N MET A 40 7.71 -9.43 1.67
CA MET A 40 9.10 -9.85 1.95
C MET A 40 9.25 -10.38 3.37
N THR A 41 10.05 -11.43 3.57
CA THR A 41 10.41 -11.89 4.92
C THR A 41 11.64 -11.19 5.47
N GLU A 42 11.57 -10.76 6.72
CA GLU A 42 12.64 -10.02 7.39
C GLU A 42 13.87 -10.91 7.66
N GLY A 43 15.07 -10.32 7.54
CA GLY A 43 16.35 -10.97 7.82
C GLY A 43 16.74 -12.15 6.92
N THR A 44 15.84 -12.61 6.05
CA THR A 44 16.00 -13.81 5.22
C THR A 44 15.84 -13.54 3.74
N SER A 45 15.15 -12.46 3.36
CA SER A 45 14.91 -12.07 1.97
C SER A 45 15.55 -10.74 1.59
N TYR A 46 15.91 -10.59 0.31
CA TYR A 46 16.39 -9.32 -0.24
C TYR A 46 16.16 -9.22 -1.75
N MET A 47 16.00 -7.98 -2.25
CA MET A 47 15.81 -7.66 -3.66
C MET A 47 16.78 -6.59 -4.16
N PHE A 48 17.41 -6.80 -5.32
CA PHE A 48 18.15 -5.74 -6.02
C PHE A 48 18.43 -6.11 -7.48
N VAL A 49 18.53 -5.10 -8.34
CA VAL A 49 18.97 -5.32 -9.74
C VAL A 49 20.45 -5.69 -9.76
N THR A 50 21.27 -4.99 -8.98
CA THR A 50 22.71 -5.14 -8.94
C THR A 50 23.15 -5.36 -7.50
N GLY A 51 23.90 -6.43 -7.24
CA GLY A 51 24.28 -6.81 -5.88
C GLY A 51 25.35 -5.90 -5.25
N PRO A 52 25.53 -5.97 -3.91
CA PRO A 52 26.40 -5.06 -3.18
C PRO A 52 27.86 -5.03 -3.65
N ASN A 53 28.40 -6.19 -4.07
CA ASN A 53 29.77 -6.28 -4.58
C ASN A 53 29.99 -5.43 -5.84
N VAL A 54 28.97 -5.39 -6.73
CA VAL A 54 29.03 -4.60 -7.95
C VAL A 54 28.84 -3.12 -7.63
N VAL A 55 27.94 -2.78 -6.70
CA VAL A 55 27.79 -1.41 -6.17
C VAL A 55 29.14 -0.91 -5.64
N LYS A 56 29.78 -1.66 -4.75
CA LYS A 56 31.11 -1.31 -4.21
C LYS A 56 32.17 -1.11 -5.28
N THR A 57 32.16 -1.93 -6.34
CA THR A 57 33.17 -1.83 -7.41
C THR A 57 32.94 -0.61 -8.31
N VAL A 58 31.69 -0.18 -8.49
CA VAL A 58 31.31 0.89 -9.44
C VAL A 58 31.17 2.25 -8.76
N THR A 59 30.52 2.31 -7.59
CA THR A 59 30.23 3.56 -6.87
C THR A 59 31.16 3.79 -5.68
N HIS A 60 31.99 2.80 -5.32
CA HIS A 60 32.81 2.81 -4.10
C HIS A 60 32.02 2.87 -2.79
N GLU A 61 30.72 2.57 -2.83
CA GLU A 61 29.86 2.50 -1.65
C GLU A 61 29.92 1.11 -1.03
N GLU A 62 30.21 1.04 0.27
CA GLU A 62 30.10 -0.21 1.03
C GLU A 62 28.72 -0.30 1.66
N VAL A 63 27.96 -1.32 1.26
CA VAL A 63 26.60 -1.57 1.74
C VAL A 63 26.39 -3.07 1.88
N THR A 64 25.65 -3.50 2.89
CA THR A 64 25.26 -4.91 3.06
C THR A 64 24.05 -5.26 2.19
N SER A 65 23.75 -6.55 1.98
CA SER A 65 22.53 -6.95 1.26
C SER A 65 21.25 -6.45 1.93
N GLU A 66 21.23 -6.42 3.26
CA GLU A 66 20.08 -5.95 4.05
C GLU A 66 19.87 -4.44 3.88
N GLU A 67 20.95 -3.66 3.96
CA GLU A 67 20.90 -2.20 3.77
C GLU A 67 20.57 -1.83 2.33
N LEU A 68 21.03 -2.61 1.34
CA LEU A 68 20.77 -2.35 -0.07
C LEU A 68 19.35 -2.70 -0.49
N GLY A 69 18.82 -3.83 0.01
CA GLY A 69 17.59 -4.41 -0.53
C GLY A 69 16.86 -5.36 0.41
N GLY A 70 17.10 -5.26 1.72
CA GLY A 70 16.35 -6.03 2.72
C GLY A 70 14.87 -5.63 2.78
N ALA A 71 14.07 -6.44 3.46
CA ALA A 71 12.62 -6.24 3.57
C ALA A 71 12.25 -4.84 4.09
N MET A 72 12.91 -4.38 5.16
CA MET A 72 12.64 -3.07 5.76
C MET A 72 13.10 -1.91 4.87
N THR A 73 14.23 -2.06 4.17
CA THR A 73 14.70 -1.08 3.17
C THR A 73 13.64 -0.90 2.08
N HIS A 74 13.05 -2.00 1.60
CA HIS A 74 12.01 -1.93 0.60
C HIS A 74 10.66 -1.42 1.10
N ALA A 75 10.32 -1.70 2.37
CA ALA A 75 9.06 -1.31 2.98
C ALA A 75 9.03 0.13 3.50
N SER A 76 10.18 0.74 3.79
CA SER A 76 10.24 2.09 4.38
C SER A 76 10.87 3.14 3.47
N LYS A 77 11.83 2.76 2.60
CA LYS A 77 12.56 3.72 1.76
C LYS A 77 12.11 3.69 0.30
N SER A 78 12.08 2.51 -0.33
CA SER A 78 11.82 2.43 -1.78
C SER A 78 10.35 2.25 -2.15
N GLY A 79 9.50 1.81 -1.21
CA GLY A 79 8.10 1.46 -1.48
C GLY A 79 7.90 0.24 -2.40
N VAL A 80 8.90 -0.63 -2.57
CA VAL A 80 8.79 -1.86 -3.37
C VAL A 80 8.04 -2.95 -2.61
N ALA A 81 8.31 -3.10 -1.31
CA ALA A 81 7.64 -4.08 -0.46
C ALA A 81 6.38 -3.46 0.15
N HIS A 82 5.24 -4.10 -0.11
CA HIS A 82 3.92 -3.67 0.38
C HIS A 82 3.66 -4.18 1.79
N PHE A 83 4.27 -5.32 2.12
CA PHE A 83 4.18 -6.01 3.40
C PHE A 83 5.54 -6.59 3.78
N THR A 84 5.82 -6.63 5.08
CA THR A 84 6.90 -7.44 5.65
C THR A 84 6.34 -8.43 6.64
N ALA A 85 7.05 -9.54 6.82
CA ALA A 85 6.73 -10.54 7.82
C ALA A 85 8.00 -11.01 8.53
N PRO A 86 7.96 -11.28 9.85
CA PRO A 86 9.15 -11.67 10.61
C PRO A 86 9.68 -13.05 10.22
N ASN A 87 8.84 -13.93 9.66
CA ASN A 87 9.22 -15.24 9.16
C ASN A 87 8.22 -15.75 8.10
N GLU A 88 8.53 -16.90 7.48
CA GLU A 88 7.71 -17.48 6.41
C GLU A 88 6.31 -17.93 6.86
N ILE A 89 6.14 -18.33 8.12
CA ILE A 89 4.83 -18.77 8.63
C ILE A 89 3.90 -17.55 8.72
N ASP A 90 4.39 -16.45 9.28
CA ASP A 90 3.65 -15.20 9.35
C ASP A 90 3.38 -14.62 7.94
N ALA A 91 4.35 -14.74 7.03
CA ALA A 91 4.19 -14.36 5.63
C ALA A 91 3.02 -15.11 4.97
N ILE A 92 2.96 -16.44 5.11
CA ILE A 92 1.88 -17.26 4.54
C ILE A 92 0.53 -16.92 5.19
N ALA A 93 0.49 -16.69 6.50
CA ALA A 93 -0.72 -16.27 7.20
C ALA A 93 -1.25 -14.93 6.67
N GLN A 94 -0.36 -13.95 6.47
CA GLN A 94 -0.70 -12.65 5.91
C GLN A 94 -1.16 -12.74 4.45
N LEU A 95 -0.53 -13.59 3.63
CA LEU A 95 -0.98 -13.85 2.25
C LEU A 95 -2.38 -14.47 2.20
N ARG A 96 -2.67 -15.43 3.08
CA ARG A 96 -4.03 -16.00 3.19
C ARG A 96 -5.05 -14.94 3.58
N ARG A 97 -4.68 -14.04 4.50
CA ARG A 97 -5.51 -12.91 4.88
C ARG A 97 -5.76 -11.98 3.70
N LEU A 98 -4.72 -11.61 2.94
CA LEU A 98 -4.81 -10.77 1.74
C LEU A 98 -5.78 -11.37 0.70
N VAL A 99 -5.58 -12.64 0.34
CA VAL A 99 -6.45 -13.35 -0.62
C VAL A 99 -7.91 -13.32 -0.16
N GLY A 100 -8.17 -13.33 1.15
CA GLY A 100 -9.52 -13.20 1.69
C GLY A 100 -10.24 -11.87 1.38
N TYR A 101 -9.54 -10.83 0.91
CA TYR A 101 -10.14 -9.56 0.47
C TYR A 101 -10.28 -9.44 -1.05
N LEU A 102 -9.61 -10.29 -1.83
CA LEU A 102 -9.51 -10.13 -3.28
C LEU A 102 -10.53 -11.02 -3.99
N PRO A 103 -11.16 -10.56 -5.09
CA PRO A 103 -11.92 -11.44 -5.96
C PRO A 103 -11.00 -12.40 -6.71
N SER A 104 -11.56 -13.46 -7.29
CA SER A 104 -10.76 -14.44 -8.07
C SER A 104 -10.19 -13.83 -9.36
N ASN A 105 -10.87 -12.83 -9.92
CA ASN A 105 -10.55 -12.12 -11.16
C ASN A 105 -11.35 -10.81 -11.25
N CYS A 106 -11.13 -10.00 -12.31
CA CYS A 106 -11.78 -8.71 -12.52
C CYS A 106 -13.27 -8.78 -12.92
N GLU A 107 -13.82 -9.95 -13.24
CA GLU A 107 -15.24 -10.14 -13.58
C GLU A 107 -16.09 -10.54 -12.36
N GLU A 108 -15.46 -10.83 -11.22
CA GLU A 108 -16.12 -11.20 -9.98
C GLU A 108 -16.12 -10.05 -8.96
N ASP A 109 -17.10 -10.07 -8.07
CA ASP A 109 -17.15 -9.18 -6.91
C ASP A 109 -16.23 -9.70 -5.79
N PRO A 110 -15.70 -8.81 -4.93
CA PRO A 110 -14.94 -9.21 -3.76
C PRO A 110 -15.73 -10.14 -2.81
N PRO A 111 -15.05 -11.07 -2.11
CA PRO A 111 -15.70 -12.01 -1.20
C PRO A 111 -16.42 -11.30 -0.05
N THR A 112 -17.63 -11.78 0.28
CA THR A 112 -18.44 -11.24 1.38
C THR A 112 -18.44 -12.18 2.59
N LEU A 113 -18.55 -11.60 3.78
CA LEU A 113 -18.72 -12.33 5.03
C LEU A 113 -20.12 -12.11 5.60
N PRO A 114 -20.69 -13.09 6.34
CA PRO A 114 -21.93 -12.88 7.07
C PRO A 114 -21.80 -11.70 8.04
N PHE A 115 -22.80 -10.83 8.05
CA PHE A 115 -22.87 -9.68 8.94
C PHE A 115 -24.23 -9.63 9.61
N THR A 116 -24.23 -9.36 10.91
CA THR A 116 -25.46 -9.14 11.68
C THR A 116 -25.44 -7.69 12.16
N PRO A 117 -26.33 -6.82 11.65
CA PRO A 117 -26.39 -5.43 12.10
C PRO A 117 -26.64 -5.31 13.60
N GLY A 118 -25.90 -4.42 14.26
CA GLY A 118 -26.03 -4.12 15.67
C GLY A 118 -26.43 -2.66 15.91
N ASP A 119 -25.91 -2.09 17.01
CA ASP A 119 -25.90 -0.65 17.20
C ASP A 119 -24.69 -0.06 16.46
N GLU A 120 -24.99 0.72 15.41
CA GLU A 120 -23.98 1.31 14.53
C GLU A 120 -23.61 2.76 14.91
N LEU A 121 -24.07 3.24 16.08
CA LEU A 121 -23.60 4.50 16.64
C LEU A 121 -22.14 4.39 17.12
N ARG A 122 -21.38 5.48 16.94
CA ARG A 122 -19.98 5.61 17.35
C ARG A 122 -19.75 6.92 18.12
N PRO A 123 -20.28 7.06 19.36
CA PRO A 123 -20.15 8.29 20.15
C PRO A 123 -18.69 8.73 20.38
N GLU A 124 -17.73 7.79 20.35
CA GLU A 124 -16.31 8.06 20.45
C GLU A 124 -15.78 8.97 19.34
N LEU A 125 -16.41 8.97 18.16
CA LEU A 125 -16.02 9.82 17.03
C LEU A 125 -16.42 11.29 17.22
N ASP A 126 -17.35 11.59 18.14
CA ASP A 126 -17.78 12.97 18.42
C ASP A 126 -16.65 13.82 19.03
N THR A 127 -15.64 13.18 19.63
CA THR A 127 -14.53 13.83 20.34
C THR A 127 -13.15 13.57 19.75
N ILE A 128 -13.08 12.88 18.59
CA ILE A 128 -11.79 12.45 18.02
C ILE A 128 -10.97 13.60 17.42
N ILE A 129 -11.64 14.62 16.89
CA ILE A 129 -11.00 15.80 16.33
C ILE A 129 -10.62 16.75 17.47
N PRO A 130 -9.32 17.07 17.67
CA PRO A 130 -8.90 17.97 18.73
C PRO A 130 -9.44 19.39 18.54
N GLU A 131 -9.77 20.07 19.64
CA GLU A 131 -10.20 21.48 19.59
C GLU A 131 -9.08 22.42 19.10
N ASN A 132 -7.83 22.07 19.38
CA ASN A 132 -6.66 22.80 18.89
C ASN A 132 -6.34 22.35 17.45
N PRO A 133 -6.44 23.25 16.44
CA PRO A 133 -6.20 22.89 15.04
C PRO A 133 -4.76 22.47 14.73
N ASN A 134 -3.80 22.73 15.63
CA ASN A 134 -2.41 22.30 15.47
C ASN A 134 -2.13 20.93 16.10
N GLN A 135 -3.09 20.35 16.81
CA GLN A 135 -2.94 19.04 17.42
C GLN A 135 -3.43 17.96 16.43
N PRO A 136 -2.57 17.03 15.99
CA PRO A 136 -2.99 15.96 15.12
C PRO A 136 -3.73 14.86 15.89
N TYR A 137 -4.41 13.99 15.15
CA TYR A 137 -4.99 12.72 15.61
C TYR A 137 -4.54 11.58 14.69
N ASP A 138 -4.74 10.33 15.13
CA ASP A 138 -4.45 9.16 14.30
C ASP A 138 -5.70 8.75 13.50
N ILE A 139 -5.64 8.86 12.17
CA ILE A 139 -6.74 8.47 11.30
C ILE A 139 -7.11 6.98 11.41
N ARG A 140 -6.19 6.13 11.90
CA ARG A 140 -6.46 4.71 12.14
C ARG A 140 -7.51 4.50 13.23
N GLU A 141 -7.61 5.41 14.20
CA GLU A 141 -8.65 5.36 15.24
C GLU A 141 -10.03 5.57 14.62
N VAL A 142 -10.17 6.58 13.76
CA VAL A 142 -11.42 6.82 12.99
C VAL A 142 -11.74 5.62 12.11
N LEU A 143 -10.75 5.13 11.36
CA LEU A 143 -10.92 4.02 10.43
C LEU A 143 -11.39 2.76 11.19
N ASN A 144 -10.74 2.40 12.30
CA ASN A 144 -11.09 1.23 13.11
C ASN A 144 -12.48 1.33 13.77
N ALA A 145 -13.00 2.54 14.02
CA ALA A 145 -14.36 2.72 14.51
C ALA A 145 -15.42 2.54 13.42
N VAL A 146 -15.09 2.85 12.16
CA VAL A 146 -16.00 2.77 11.01
C VAL A 146 -16.08 1.36 10.41
N ILE A 147 -14.96 0.65 10.34
CA ILE A 147 -14.88 -0.67 9.71
C ILE A 147 -15.28 -1.81 10.66
N ASP A 148 -15.55 -2.99 10.10
CA ASP A 148 -15.80 -4.20 10.87
C ASP A 148 -14.60 -4.53 11.78
N PRO A 149 -14.81 -4.88 13.06
CA PRO A 149 -13.73 -5.15 14.00
C PRO A 149 -12.72 -6.20 13.52
N GLY A 150 -11.43 -5.90 13.63
CA GLY A 150 -10.35 -6.80 13.22
C GLY A 150 -10.19 -6.99 11.70
N SER A 151 -10.91 -6.20 10.90
CA SER A 151 -10.87 -6.33 9.43
C SER A 151 -9.77 -5.50 8.76
N SER A 152 -9.07 -4.60 9.47
CA SER A 152 -8.04 -3.73 8.87
C SER A 152 -6.79 -4.49 8.43
N MET A 153 -6.43 -4.33 7.17
CA MET A 153 -5.19 -4.82 6.57
C MET A 153 -4.49 -3.67 5.84
N GLU A 154 -3.63 -2.97 6.56
CA GLU A 154 -2.87 -1.83 6.02
C GLU A 154 -1.81 -2.29 5.01
N VAL A 155 -1.75 -1.59 3.88
CA VAL A 155 -0.77 -1.80 2.80
C VAL A 155 0.26 -0.68 2.88
N HIS A 156 1.55 -1.00 2.71
CA HIS A 156 2.64 0.00 2.78
C HIS A 156 2.66 0.74 4.13
N ALA A 157 2.49 0.03 5.24
CA ALA A 157 2.41 0.62 6.58
C ALA A 157 3.65 1.46 6.95
N GLU A 158 4.84 1.10 6.43
CA GLU A 158 6.11 1.78 6.70
C GLU A 158 6.52 2.79 5.62
N PHE A 159 5.82 2.87 4.48
CA PHE A 159 6.15 3.74 3.35
C PHE A 159 5.13 4.88 3.22
N ALA A 160 5.57 6.12 3.03
CA ALA A 160 4.69 7.29 2.89
C ALA A 160 3.56 7.31 3.95
N ARG A 161 3.97 7.36 5.22
CA ARG A 161 3.09 7.18 6.39
C ARG A 161 2.08 8.32 6.60
N ASN A 162 2.23 9.43 5.87
CA ASN A 162 1.26 10.52 5.71
C ASN A 162 -0.01 10.11 4.93
N MET A 163 -0.02 8.92 4.33
CA MET A 163 -1.16 8.35 3.61
C MET A 163 -1.37 6.90 4.03
N VAL A 164 -2.52 6.59 4.62
CA VAL A 164 -2.93 5.23 5.00
C VAL A 164 -3.76 4.64 3.87
N ILE A 165 -3.37 3.45 3.41
CA ILE A 165 -4.15 2.66 2.46
C ILE A 165 -4.26 1.23 2.97
N GLY A 166 -5.33 0.54 2.58
CA GLY A 166 -5.47 -0.86 2.95
C GLY A 166 -6.86 -1.41 2.70
N PHE A 167 -7.02 -2.69 2.97
CA PHE A 167 -8.31 -3.35 2.87
C PHE A 167 -9.00 -3.41 4.22
N ALA A 168 -10.31 -3.30 4.22
CA ALA A 168 -11.15 -3.51 5.39
C ALA A 168 -12.47 -4.15 4.96
N ARG A 169 -13.38 -4.35 5.92
CA ARG A 169 -14.78 -4.67 5.61
C ARG A 169 -15.72 -3.69 6.28
N VAL A 170 -16.85 -3.43 5.64
CA VAL A 170 -18.00 -2.74 6.22
C VAL A 170 -19.21 -3.59 5.97
N ALA A 171 -19.91 -3.99 7.03
CA ALA A 171 -21.04 -4.90 6.95
C ALA A 171 -20.72 -6.20 6.19
N GLY A 172 -19.53 -6.76 6.40
CA GLY A 172 -19.04 -7.97 5.75
C GLY A 172 -18.58 -7.80 4.30
N ARG A 173 -18.67 -6.59 3.72
CA ARG A 173 -18.25 -6.29 2.34
C ARG A 173 -16.87 -5.68 2.31
N VAL A 174 -16.00 -6.12 1.40
CA VAL A 174 -14.64 -5.56 1.27
C VAL A 174 -14.70 -4.12 0.78
N VAL A 175 -13.88 -3.26 1.39
CA VAL A 175 -13.64 -1.88 0.96
C VAL A 175 -12.13 -1.61 0.93
N GLY A 176 -11.69 -0.80 -0.03
CA GLY A 176 -10.35 -0.22 -0.08
C GLY A 176 -10.36 1.13 0.62
N CYS A 177 -9.66 1.25 1.74
CA CYS A 177 -9.56 2.49 2.48
C CYS A 177 -8.40 3.34 1.95
N VAL A 178 -8.63 4.65 1.79
CA VAL A 178 -7.60 5.65 1.47
C VAL A 178 -7.80 6.84 2.42
N ALA A 179 -6.78 7.19 3.19
CA ALA A 179 -6.94 8.16 4.26
C ALA A 179 -5.68 8.99 4.50
N ASN A 180 -5.82 10.31 4.62
CA ASN A 180 -4.72 11.17 5.07
C ASN A 180 -4.39 10.89 6.54
N GLN A 181 -3.11 10.95 6.92
CA GLN A 181 -2.67 10.75 8.30
C GLN A 181 -2.12 12.06 8.90
N PRO A 182 -2.94 12.85 9.61
CA PRO A 182 -2.50 14.11 10.22
C PRO A 182 -1.32 13.96 11.18
N ALA A 183 -1.19 12.82 11.87
CA ALA A 183 -0.05 12.55 12.77
C ALA A 183 1.29 12.42 12.06
N THR A 184 1.33 12.33 10.71
CA THR A 184 2.56 12.27 9.92
C THR A 184 2.56 13.35 8.86
N LEU A 185 3.54 14.27 8.94
CA LEU A 185 3.67 15.40 8.00
C LEU A 185 2.36 16.20 7.84
N ALA A 186 1.53 16.27 8.88
CA ALA A 186 0.22 16.94 8.84
C ALA A 186 -0.73 16.42 7.73
N GLY A 187 -0.57 15.17 7.26
CA GLY A 187 -1.44 14.57 6.24
C GLY A 187 -1.27 15.15 4.83
N VAL A 188 -0.21 15.94 4.58
CA VAL A 188 0.10 16.51 3.26
C VAL A 188 0.27 15.43 2.19
N LEU A 189 0.00 15.78 0.94
CA LEU A 189 0.34 14.96 -0.22
C LEU A 189 1.76 15.27 -0.71
N ASP A 190 2.54 14.24 -0.95
CA ASP A 190 3.87 14.31 -1.57
C ASP A 190 3.99 13.27 -2.69
N ILE A 191 5.18 13.19 -3.32
CA ILE A 191 5.45 12.24 -4.42
C ILE A 191 5.12 10.80 -4.01
N ASP A 192 5.57 10.40 -2.81
CA ASP A 192 5.49 9.01 -2.35
C ASP A 192 4.05 8.65 -1.96
N ALA A 193 3.36 9.51 -1.19
CA ALA A 193 1.95 9.30 -0.86
C ALA A 193 1.06 9.26 -2.11
N SER A 194 1.33 10.14 -3.08
CA SER A 194 0.58 10.19 -4.33
C SER A 194 0.78 8.91 -5.15
N THR A 195 2.01 8.44 -5.27
CA THR A 195 2.32 7.21 -6.02
C THR A 195 1.77 5.97 -5.32
N LYS A 196 1.88 5.91 -3.98
CA LYS A 196 1.32 4.85 -3.11
C LYS A 196 -0.19 4.74 -3.29
N ALA A 197 -0.92 5.83 -3.05
CA ALA A 197 -2.38 5.82 -3.12
C ALA A 197 -2.88 5.63 -4.56
N ALA A 198 -2.23 6.22 -5.56
CA ALA A 198 -2.66 6.08 -6.95
C ALA A 198 -2.70 4.63 -7.41
N ARG A 199 -1.63 3.87 -7.11
CA ARG A 199 -1.57 2.45 -7.49
C ARG A 199 -2.63 1.63 -6.77
N PHE A 200 -2.87 1.91 -5.49
CA PHE A 200 -3.88 1.21 -4.70
C PHE A 200 -5.31 1.49 -5.18
N VAL A 201 -5.64 2.75 -5.48
CA VAL A 201 -6.94 3.15 -6.06
C VAL A 201 -7.20 2.42 -7.37
N ARG A 202 -6.22 2.39 -8.28
CA ARG A 202 -6.35 1.69 -9.56
C ARG A 202 -6.47 0.17 -9.40
N PHE A 203 -5.78 -0.42 -8.42
CA PHE A 203 -5.94 -1.84 -8.10
C PHE A 203 -7.37 -2.12 -7.64
N CYS A 204 -7.88 -1.33 -6.69
CA CYS A 204 -9.24 -1.51 -6.19
C CYS A 204 -10.28 -1.38 -7.31
N ASP A 205 -10.13 -0.37 -8.17
CA ASP A 205 -11.01 -0.16 -9.31
C ASP A 205 -10.99 -1.33 -10.30
N ALA A 206 -9.80 -1.83 -10.65
CA ALA A 206 -9.66 -2.97 -11.58
C ALA A 206 -10.29 -4.27 -11.06
N PHE A 207 -10.51 -4.39 -9.75
CA PHE A 207 -11.04 -5.59 -9.10
C PHE A 207 -12.37 -5.33 -8.38
N ASN A 208 -13.12 -4.31 -8.81
CA ASN A 208 -14.48 -4.01 -8.32
C ASN A 208 -14.56 -3.80 -6.79
N ILE A 209 -13.47 -3.35 -6.15
CA ILE A 209 -13.43 -3.05 -4.72
C ILE A 209 -13.85 -1.59 -4.51
N PRO A 210 -14.98 -1.33 -3.81
CA PRO A 210 -15.39 0.03 -3.45
C PRO A 210 -14.33 0.73 -2.62
N LEU A 211 -14.22 2.05 -2.78
CA LEU A 211 -13.28 2.88 -2.05
C LEU A 211 -14.00 3.60 -0.90
N LEU A 212 -13.35 3.66 0.27
CA LEU A 212 -13.76 4.47 1.41
C LEU A 212 -12.67 5.50 1.68
N VAL A 213 -12.98 6.77 1.43
CA VAL A 213 -11.98 7.85 1.45
C VAL A 213 -12.18 8.79 2.64
N PHE A 214 -11.16 8.93 3.48
CA PHE A 214 -11.14 9.89 4.59
C PHE A 214 -10.19 11.05 4.26
N VAL A 215 -10.72 12.26 4.20
CA VAL A 215 -9.99 13.43 3.70
C VAL A 215 -9.67 14.38 4.85
N ASP A 216 -8.39 14.53 5.14
CA ASP A 216 -7.84 15.56 6.03
C ASP A 216 -6.48 16.00 5.48
N VAL A 217 -6.53 16.83 4.45
CA VAL A 217 -5.37 17.23 3.65
C VAL A 217 -5.25 18.75 3.62
N PRO A 218 -4.16 19.34 4.12
CA PRO A 218 -3.95 20.78 4.06
C PRO A 218 -3.43 21.24 2.69
N GLY A 219 -2.89 20.32 1.88
CA GLY A 219 -2.34 20.58 0.55
C GLY A 219 -1.20 19.64 0.20
N PHE A 220 -0.40 20.04 -0.80
CA PHE A 220 0.84 19.34 -1.15
C PHE A 220 2.02 19.85 -0.31
N LEU A 221 3.01 18.98 -0.07
CA LEU A 221 4.26 19.34 0.58
C LEU A 221 5.05 20.32 -0.30
N PRO A 222 5.36 21.54 0.15
CA PRO A 222 6.17 22.47 -0.62
C PRO A 222 7.66 22.12 -0.52
N GLY A 223 8.44 22.45 -1.55
CA GLY A 223 9.91 22.37 -1.51
C GLY A 223 10.54 22.14 -2.87
N THR A 224 11.76 22.65 -3.08
CA THR A 224 12.53 22.44 -4.33
C THR A 224 12.72 20.97 -4.65
N ASP A 225 12.90 20.13 -3.62
CA ASP A 225 13.07 18.70 -3.80
C ASP A 225 11.81 18.03 -4.39
N GLN A 226 10.61 18.46 -3.99
CA GLN A 226 9.36 17.94 -4.58
C GLN A 226 9.22 18.39 -6.04
N GLU A 227 9.52 19.66 -6.33
CA GLU A 227 9.45 20.22 -7.68
C GLU A 227 10.44 19.54 -8.64
N TRP A 228 11.71 19.42 -8.23
CA TRP A 228 12.78 18.84 -9.07
C TRP A 228 12.63 17.34 -9.26
N ASN A 229 12.03 16.63 -8.30
CA ASN A 229 11.69 15.22 -8.44
C ASN A 229 10.31 14.99 -9.09
N GLY A 230 9.68 16.04 -9.63
CA GLY A 230 8.54 15.91 -10.54
C GLY A 230 7.18 15.72 -9.87
N ILE A 231 6.93 16.39 -8.74
CA ILE A 231 5.63 16.34 -8.04
C ILE A 231 4.43 16.62 -8.95
N ILE A 232 4.56 17.47 -9.98
CA ILE A 232 3.48 17.72 -10.95
C ILE A 232 3.03 16.41 -11.62
N GLY A 233 3.98 15.59 -12.07
CA GLY A 233 3.69 14.32 -12.72
C GLY A 233 3.29 13.22 -11.73
N HIS A 234 3.95 13.16 -10.56
CA HIS A 234 3.67 12.13 -9.55
C HIS A 234 2.36 12.39 -8.80
N GLY A 235 2.09 13.63 -8.39
CA GLY A 235 0.84 14.07 -7.77
C GLY A 235 -0.37 13.86 -8.68
N ALA A 236 -0.22 14.15 -9.98
CA ALA A 236 -1.27 13.91 -10.97
C ALA A 236 -1.69 12.43 -11.08
N LYS A 237 -0.85 11.46 -10.68
CA LYS A 237 -1.22 10.03 -10.69
C LYS A 237 -2.40 9.73 -9.78
N LEU A 238 -2.46 10.37 -8.60
CA LEU A 238 -3.56 10.16 -7.66
C LEU A 238 -4.85 10.80 -8.18
N LEU A 239 -4.75 12.02 -8.71
CA LEU A 239 -5.87 12.68 -9.39
C LEU A 239 -6.40 11.83 -10.55
N TYR A 240 -5.50 11.28 -11.37
CA TYR A 240 -5.83 10.40 -12.47
C TYR A 240 -6.55 9.14 -11.97
N ALA A 241 -6.00 8.46 -10.96
CA ALA A 241 -6.55 7.24 -10.40
C ALA A 241 -7.99 7.45 -9.89
N PHE A 242 -8.24 8.53 -9.14
CA PHE A 242 -9.60 8.86 -8.74
C PHE A 242 -10.47 9.30 -9.91
N SER A 243 -9.97 10.06 -10.88
CA SER A 243 -10.80 10.51 -12.02
C SER A 243 -11.19 9.37 -12.96
N GLU A 244 -10.34 8.36 -13.11
CA GLU A 244 -10.57 7.15 -13.93
C GLU A 244 -11.52 6.16 -13.24
N ALA A 245 -11.42 6.02 -11.91
CA ALA A 245 -12.14 5.01 -11.16
C ALA A 245 -13.66 5.09 -11.37
N THR A 246 -14.29 3.93 -11.52
CA THR A 246 -15.72 3.73 -11.75
C THR A 246 -16.42 2.99 -10.60
N VAL A 247 -15.65 2.36 -9.71
CA VAL A 247 -16.17 1.78 -8.46
C VAL A 247 -16.83 2.84 -7.56
N PRO A 248 -17.75 2.45 -6.66
CA PRO A 248 -18.27 3.34 -5.63
C PRO A 248 -17.14 3.93 -4.79
N ARG A 249 -17.26 5.22 -4.44
CA ARG A 249 -16.29 6.03 -3.69
C ARG A 249 -17.03 6.91 -2.69
#